data_AF-A0A167ZUP5-F1
#
_entry.id   AF-A0A167ZUP5-F1
#
_cell.length_a   1.000
_cell.length_b   1.000
_cell.length_c   1.000
_cell.angle_alpha   90.00
_cell.angle_beta   90.00
_cell.angle_gamma   90.00
#
_symmetry.space_group_name_H-M   'P 1'
#
loop_
_entity.id
_entity.type
_entity.pdbx_description
1 polymer ?
#
loop_
_entity_poly.entity_id
_entity_poly.type
_entity_poly.pdbx_seq_one_letter_code
_entity_poly.pdbx_strand_id
1 'polypeptide(L)'
;MKTRQGYINRVDFFKEQLPEDDATFVAMSDEDLLNATLLYMSRLDEEITQLESEQRKNRPPVKRLVDLREAKQNEQRELESGGFWVPDLTDGVSVKRIRGWNGEWSALSAIKFVRLLKSGIKKPSAFPPRGLS
;
A
#
# COMPACT_ATOMS: atom_id res chain seq x y z
N MET A 1 10.14 9.58 -11.26
CA MET A 1 8.68 9.54 -11.54
C MET A 1 8.04 8.19 -11.13
N LYS A 2 8.63 7.03 -11.47
CA LYS A 2 8.12 5.69 -11.08
C LYS A 2 7.88 5.50 -9.57
N THR A 3 8.74 6.06 -8.72
CA THR A 3 8.62 5.94 -7.25
C THR A 3 7.33 6.55 -6.72
N ARG A 4 6.86 7.68 -7.26
CA ARG A 4 5.60 8.32 -6.85
C ARG A 4 4.39 7.47 -7.26
N GLN A 5 4.43 6.88 -8.46
CA GLN A 5 3.34 6.03 -8.93
C GLN A 5 3.08 4.84 -8.01
N GLY A 6 4.14 4.22 -7.47
CA GLY A 6 3.98 3.11 -6.51
C GLY A 6 3.19 3.51 -5.25
N TYR A 7 3.38 4.74 -4.76
CA TYR A 7 2.63 5.26 -3.62
C TYR A 7 1.20 5.67 -3.99
N ILE A 8 0.98 6.23 -5.19
CA ILE A 8 -0.38 6.52 -5.70
C ILE A 8 -1.18 5.23 -5.77
N ASN A 9 -0.65 4.20 -6.46
CA ASN A 9 -1.30 2.89 -6.58
C ASN A 9 -1.56 2.25 -5.22
N ARG A 10 -0.68 2.45 -4.24
CA ARG A 10 -0.89 2.01 -2.86
C ARG A 10 -2.11 2.69 -2.26
N VAL A 11 -2.20 4.02 -2.33
CA VAL A 11 -3.34 4.75 -1.77
C VAL A 11 -4.65 4.40 -2.49
N ASP A 12 -4.61 4.22 -3.81
CA ASP A 12 -5.77 3.77 -4.60
C ASP A 12 -6.26 2.39 -4.13
N PHE A 13 -5.35 1.42 -3.94
CA PHE A 13 -5.72 0.11 -3.39
C PHE A 13 -6.44 0.22 -2.04
N PHE A 14 -5.95 1.07 -1.13
CA PHE A 14 -6.57 1.27 0.17
C PHE A 14 -7.91 2.00 0.07
N LYS A 15 -8.08 2.91 -0.90
CA LYS A 15 -9.36 3.55 -1.20
C LYS A 15 -10.41 2.51 -1.64
N GLU A 16 -10.01 1.53 -2.45
CA GLU A 16 -10.89 0.44 -2.90
C GLU A 16 -11.35 -0.51 -1.78
N GLN A 17 -10.70 -0.48 -0.60
CA GLN A 17 -11.15 -1.25 0.56
C GLN A 17 -12.28 -0.57 1.35
N LEU A 18 -12.59 0.70 1.04
CA LEU A 18 -13.68 1.42 1.69
C LEU A 18 -15.04 0.97 1.13
N PRO A 19 -16.08 0.80 1.97
CA PRO A 19 -17.42 0.45 1.50
C PRO A 19 -17.94 1.45 0.47
N GLU A 20 -18.70 1.02 -0.53
CA GLU A 20 -19.23 1.93 -1.57
C GLU A 20 -20.23 2.97 -1.03
N ASP A 21 -20.83 2.72 0.14
CA ASP A 21 -21.80 3.64 0.74
C ASP A 21 -21.13 4.91 1.31
N ASP A 22 -21.20 5.98 0.52
CA ASP A 22 -20.70 7.32 0.85
C ASP A 22 -21.42 7.97 2.05
N ALA A 23 -22.60 7.48 2.46
CA ALA A 23 -23.36 8.09 3.53
C ALA A 23 -22.72 7.89 4.92
N THR A 24 -21.89 6.85 5.08
CA THR A 24 -21.52 6.39 6.41
C THR A 24 -20.10 6.77 6.85
N PHE A 25 -19.21 7.21 5.94
CA PHE A 25 -17.80 7.60 6.22
C PHE A 25 -17.14 6.78 7.34
N VAL A 26 -17.42 5.48 7.37
CA VAL A 26 -17.07 4.64 8.52
C VAL A 26 -15.58 4.42 8.51
N ALA A 27 -14.94 4.82 9.61
CA ALA A 27 -13.57 4.47 9.88
C ALA A 27 -13.43 2.96 10.07
N MET A 28 -12.40 2.38 9.46
CA MET A 28 -12.04 0.98 9.67
C MET A 28 -11.49 0.79 11.09
N SER A 29 -11.57 -0.44 11.61
CA SER A 29 -10.82 -0.79 12.81
C SER A 29 -9.31 -0.87 12.52
N ASP A 30 -8.47 -0.80 13.56
CA ASP A 30 -7.03 -1.02 13.41
C ASP A 30 -6.71 -2.43 12.87
N GLU A 31 -7.54 -3.41 13.24
CA GLU A 31 -7.44 -4.80 12.76
C GLU A 31 -7.75 -4.91 11.26
N ASP A 32 -8.82 -4.27 10.80
CA ASP A 32 -9.18 -4.27 9.38
C ASP A 32 -8.10 -3.55 8.54
N LEU A 33 -7.52 -2.46 9.06
CA LEU A 33 -6.41 -1.78 8.40
C LEU A 33 -5.15 -2.68 8.30
N LEU A 34 -4.88 -3.49 9.32
CA LEU A 34 -3.82 -4.51 9.28
C LEU A 34 -4.11 -5.58 8.24
N ASN A 35 -5.34 -6.11 8.22
CA ASN A 35 -5.76 -7.10 7.23
C ASN A 35 -5.64 -6.57 5.79
N ALA A 36 -6.09 -5.33 5.54
CA ALA A 36 -5.93 -4.66 4.25
C ALA A 36 -4.45 -4.47 3.87
N THR A 37 -3.59 -4.18 4.85
CA THR A 37 -2.14 -4.05 4.62
C THR A 37 -1.51 -5.39 4.24
N LEU A 38 -1.89 -6.48 4.92
CA LEU A 38 -1.41 -7.83 4.59
C LEU A 38 -1.90 -8.27 3.20
N LEU A 39 -3.15 -7.95 2.85
CA LEU A 39 -3.71 -8.20 1.52
C LEU A 39 -2.95 -7.43 0.44
N TYR A 40 -2.63 -6.16 0.67
CA TYR A 40 -1.80 -5.39 -0.26
C TYR A 40 -0.45 -6.08 -0.48
N MET A 41 0.21 -6.53 0.59
CA MET A 41 1.53 -7.14 0.49
C MET A 41 1.54 -8.50 -0.22
N SER A 42 0.44 -9.27 -0.16
CA SER A 42 0.33 -10.55 -0.86
C SER A 42 -0.16 -10.43 -2.31
N ARG A 43 -0.57 -9.24 -2.78
CA ARG A 43 -1.15 -9.03 -4.12
C ARG A 43 -0.25 -9.47 -5.28
N LEU A 44 1.07 -9.56 -5.07
CA LEU A 44 2.04 -9.94 -6.09
C LEU A 44 2.32 -11.45 -6.10
N ASP A 45 1.83 -12.19 -5.11
CA ASP A 45 2.24 -13.58 -4.85
C ASP A 45 1.75 -14.53 -5.92
N GLU A 46 0.52 -14.33 -6.39
CA GLU A 46 -0.07 -15.12 -7.47
C GLU A 46 0.69 -14.92 -8.79
N GLU A 47 0.94 -13.66 -9.18
CA GLU A 47 1.67 -13.33 -10.42
C GLU A 47 3.12 -13.84 -10.37
N ILE A 48 3.79 -13.72 -9.22
CA ILE A 48 5.13 -14.27 -9.01
C ILE A 48 5.10 -15.80 -9.18
N THR A 49 4.18 -16.47 -8.50
CA THR A 49 4.06 -17.94 -8.54
C THR A 49 3.80 -18.43 -9.97
N GLN A 50 2.92 -17.75 -10.70
CA GLN A 50 2.64 -18.07 -12.10
C GLN A 50 3.90 -17.93 -12.97
N LEU A 51 4.58 -16.79 -12.91
CA LEU A 51 5.78 -16.54 -13.72
C LEU A 51 6.95 -17.47 -13.37
N GLU A 52 7.05 -17.89 -12.11
CA GLU A 52 8.00 -18.91 -11.66
C GLU A 52 7.68 -20.28 -12.25
N SER A 53 6.40 -20.67 -12.31
CA SER A 53 5.97 -21.94 -12.89
C SER A 53 6.21 -22.01 -14.40
N GLU A 54 6.09 -20.87 -15.10
CA GLU A 54 6.38 -20.74 -16.53
C GLU A 54 7.89 -20.69 -16.83
N GLN A 55 8.72 -20.48 -15.80
CA GLN A 55 10.16 -20.38 -15.96
C GLN A 55 10.78 -21.76 -16.27
N ARG A 56 11.33 -21.89 -17.48
CA ARG A 56 12.08 -23.09 -17.86
C ARG A 56 13.45 -23.12 -17.17
N LYS A 57 13.85 -24.31 -16.73
CA LYS A 57 15.20 -24.58 -16.21
C LYS A 57 16.25 -24.07 -17.21
N ASN A 58 17.21 -23.28 -16.72
CA ASN A 58 18.31 -22.64 -17.48
C ASN A 58 17.96 -21.41 -18.33
N ARG A 59 16.74 -20.85 -18.26
CA ARG A 59 16.46 -19.52 -18.84
C ARG A 59 16.52 -18.43 -17.76
N PRO A 60 17.17 -17.27 -18.04
CA PRO A 60 17.09 -16.12 -17.15
C PRO A 60 15.64 -15.75 -16.84
N PRO A 61 15.33 -15.28 -15.61
CA PRO A 61 14.00 -14.77 -15.27
C PRO A 61 13.57 -13.67 -16.23
N VAL A 62 12.29 -13.64 -16.60
CA VAL A 62 11.73 -12.52 -17.34
C VAL A 62 11.80 -11.24 -16.51
N LYS A 63 12.00 -10.09 -17.16
CA LYS A 63 12.16 -8.79 -16.48
C LYS A 63 11.01 -8.53 -15.49
N ARG A 64 9.78 -8.88 -15.85
CA ARG A 64 8.60 -8.72 -14.99
C ARG A 64 8.74 -9.46 -13.65
N LEU A 65 9.21 -10.71 -13.66
CA LEU A 65 9.42 -11.51 -12.44
C LEU A 65 10.49 -10.87 -11.54
N VAL A 66 11.55 -10.31 -12.13
CA VAL A 66 12.58 -9.58 -11.38
C VAL A 66 11.99 -8.33 -10.73
N ASP A 67 11.26 -7.52 -11.50
CA ASP A 67 10.62 -6.28 -11.01
C ASP A 67 9.64 -6.59 -9.85
N LEU A 68 8.83 -7.66 -9.96
CA LEU A 68 7.87 -8.07 -8.94
C LEU A 68 8.56 -8.54 -7.65
N ARG A 69 9.61 -9.36 -7.76
CA ARG A 69 10.38 -9.82 -6.60
C ARG A 69 11.05 -8.65 -5.88
N GLU A 70 11.61 -7.71 -6.63
CA GLU A 70 12.21 -6.50 -6.06
C GLU A 70 11.16 -5.65 -5.34
N ALA A 71 9.98 -5.44 -5.95
CA ALA A 71 8.88 -4.72 -5.32
C ALA A 71 8.44 -5.39 -4.01
N LYS A 72 8.20 -6.71 -4.01
CA LYS A 72 7.82 -7.48 -2.81
C LYS A 72 8.89 -7.38 -1.72
N GLN A 73 10.17 -7.51 -2.09
CA GLN A 73 11.28 -7.40 -1.13
C GLN A 73 11.39 -5.99 -0.54
N ASN A 74 11.17 -4.95 -1.35
CA ASN A 74 11.16 -3.56 -0.88
C ASN A 74 10.04 -3.31 0.13
N GLU A 75 8.84 -3.82 -0.15
CA GLU A 75 7.69 -3.69 0.75
C GLU A 75 7.90 -4.46 2.06
N GLN A 76 8.47 -5.67 1.99
CA GLN A 76 8.82 -6.45 3.17
C GLN A 76 9.85 -5.73 4.06
N ARG A 77 10.90 -5.17 3.44
CA ARG A 77 11.91 -4.37 4.16
C ARG A 77 11.31 -3.13 4.80
N GLU A 78 10.37 -2.47 4.14
CA GLU A 78 9.65 -1.31 4.69
C GLU A 78 8.87 -1.70 5.96
N LEU A 79 8.11 -2.78 5.91
CA LEU A 79 7.36 -3.29 7.06
C LEU A 79 8.30 -3.62 8.24
N GLU A 80 9.41 -4.30 7.98
CA GLU A 80 10.38 -4.73 9.00
C GLU A 80 11.15 -3.58 9.64
N SER A 81 11.52 -2.55 8.87
CA SER A 81 12.42 -1.49 9.35
C SER A 81 11.74 -0.46 10.24
N GLY A 82 10.43 -0.22 10.05
CA GLY A 82 9.75 0.84 10.78
C GLY A 82 8.24 0.91 10.57
N GLY A 83 7.65 -0.11 9.94
CA GLY A 83 6.25 -0.16 9.60
C GLY A 83 5.95 0.33 8.18
N PHE A 84 4.89 -0.23 7.62
CA PHE A 84 4.42 0.04 6.27
C PHE A 84 3.68 1.36 6.22
N TRP A 85 4.04 2.24 5.28
CA TRP A 85 3.35 3.52 5.11
C TRP A 85 2.02 3.34 4.41
N VAL A 86 0.93 3.69 5.08
CA VAL A 86 -0.45 3.55 4.59
C VAL A 86 -1.28 4.79 4.95
N PRO A 87 -2.32 5.12 4.15
CA PRO A 87 -3.31 6.08 4.60
C PRO A 87 -3.99 5.63 5.89
N ASP A 88 -4.28 6.57 6.78
CA ASP A 88 -5.02 6.26 8.00
C ASP A 88 -6.51 6.12 7.69
N LEU A 89 -7.00 4.88 7.52
CA LEU A 89 -8.42 4.61 7.29
C LEU A 89 -9.24 4.46 8.59
N THR A 90 -8.58 4.62 9.75
CA THR A 90 -9.25 4.55 11.07
C THR A 90 -9.68 5.93 11.57
N ASP A 91 -9.34 6.98 10.83
CA ASP A 91 -9.74 8.36 11.10
C ASP A 91 -10.78 8.80 10.08
N GLY A 92 -11.99 9.13 10.53
CA GLY A 92 -13.11 9.50 9.64
C GLY A 92 -12.83 10.73 8.76
N VAL A 93 -12.01 11.68 9.24
CA VAL A 93 -11.59 12.84 8.43
C VAL A 93 -10.69 12.40 7.27
N SER A 94 -9.75 11.50 7.55
CA SER A 94 -8.87 10.90 6.55
C SER A 94 -9.66 10.07 5.52
N VAL A 95 -10.62 9.24 5.97
CA VAL A 95 -11.53 8.47 5.10
C VAL A 95 -12.28 9.38 4.13
N LYS A 96 -12.87 10.48 4.64
CA LYS A 96 -13.57 11.47 3.80
C LYS A 96 -12.65 12.07 2.73
N ARG A 97 -11.39 12.37 3.07
CA ARG A 97 -10.41 12.94 2.13
C ARG A 97 -9.98 11.93 1.07
N ILE A 98 -9.82 10.66 1.43
CA ILE A 98 -9.44 9.59 0.49
C ILE A 98 -10.56 9.28 -0.50
N ARG A 99 -11.83 9.26 -0.06
CA ARG A 99 -12.98 9.09 -0.97
C ARG A 99 -12.98 10.14 -2.09
N GLY A 100 -12.78 11.40 -1.70
CA GLY A 100 -12.70 12.53 -2.64
C GLY A 100 -11.36 12.69 -3.34
N TRP A 101 -10.36 11.85 -3.06
CA TRP A 101 -9.05 11.95 -3.69
C TRP A 101 -9.11 11.45 -5.14
N ASN A 102 -8.46 12.19 -6.03
CA ASN A 102 -8.56 12.06 -7.49
C ASN A 102 -7.31 11.44 -8.14
N GLY A 103 -6.43 10.80 -7.35
CA GLY A 103 -5.18 10.21 -7.86
C GLY A 103 -3.99 11.18 -7.89
N GLU A 104 -4.17 12.47 -7.60
CA GLU A 104 -3.10 13.46 -7.68
C GLU A 104 -2.12 13.37 -6.50
N TRP A 105 -0.81 13.32 -6.81
CA TRP A 105 0.25 13.23 -5.80
C TRP A 105 0.21 14.37 -4.79
N SER A 106 -0.01 15.61 -5.25
CA SER A 106 -0.06 16.80 -4.38
C SER A 106 -1.25 16.76 -3.42
N ALA A 107 -2.37 16.17 -3.83
CA ALA A 107 -3.58 16.04 -3.02
C ALA A 107 -3.42 15.04 -1.86
N LEU A 108 -2.42 14.14 -1.93
CA LEU A 108 -2.07 13.27 -0.80
C LEU A 108 -1.63 14.06 0.44
N SER A 109 -1.13 15.28 0.31
CA SER A 109 -0.77 16.13 1.46
C SER A 109 -1.93 16.42 2.43
N ALA A 110 -3.18 16.32 1.95
CA ALA A 110 -4.37 16.48 2.78
C ALA A 110 -4.71 15.20 3.58
N ILE A 111 -4.18 14.03 3.23
CA ILE A 111 -4.55 12.76 3.85
C ILE A 111 -3.64 12.48 5.07
N LYS A 112 -4.19 11.87 6.13
CA LYS A 112 -3.39 11.43 7.27
C LYS A 112 -2.74 10.09 6.93
N PHE A 113 -1.48 9.92 7.33
CA PHE A 113 -0.73 8.69 7.10
C PHE A 113 -0.19 8.12 8.40
N VAL A 114 -0.03 6.81 8.42
CA VAL A 114 0.54 6.07 9.54
C VAL A 114 1.56 5.06 9.04
N ARG A 115 2.41 4.63 9.97
CA ARG A 115 3.30 3.47 9.83
C ARG A 115 2.66 2.32 10.59
N LEU A 116 2.24 1.29 9.88
CA LEU A 116 1.67 0.10 10.48
C LEU A 116 2.76 -0.96 10.67
N LEU A 117 3.03 -1.33 11.92
CA LEU A 117 4.00 -2.38 12.23
C LEU A 117 3.37 -3.76 12.05
N LYS A 118 4.20 -4.78 11.85
CA LYS A 118 3.76 -6.19 11.78
C LYS A 118 2.99 -6.64 13.03
N SER A 119 3.24 -6.02 14.18
CA SER A 119 2.52 -6.28 15.43
C SER A 119 1.13 -5.65 15.51
N GLY A 120 0.69 -4.92 14.48
CA GLY A 120 -0.55 -4.12 14.48
C GLY A 120 -0.41 -2.74 15.12
N ILE A 121 0.77 -2.39 15.65
CA ILE A 121 1.00 -1.07 16.25
C ILE A 121 1.01 0.00 15.15
N LYS A 122 0.15 1.00 15.29
CA LYS A 122 0.07 2.17 14.43
C LYS A 122 0.91 3.31 15.00
N LYS A 123 1.78 3.90 14.18
CA LYS A 123 2.55 5.11 14.53
C LYS A 123 2.21 6.24 13.57
N PRO A 124 2.04 7.49 14.05
CA PRO A 124 1.83 8.63 13.18
C PRO A 124 2.94 8.76 12.13
N SER A 125 2.56 9.12 10.90
CA SER A 125 3.48 9.39 9.80
C SER A 125 3.03 10.60 9.00
N ALA A 126 3.88 11.04 8.08
CA ALA A 126 3.62 12.21 7.25
C ALA A 126 3.77 11.84 5.77
N PHE A 127 3.13 12.66 4.95
CA PHE A 127 3.41 12.77 3.52
C PHE A 127 4.38 13.94 3.28
N PRO A 128 5.35 13.82 2.35
CA PRO A 128 5.67 12.61 1.60
C PRO A 128 6.41 11.58 2.47
N PRO A 129 6.32 10.27 2.14
CA PRO A 129 7.14 9.27 2.80
C PRO A 129 8.64 9.61 2.61
N ARG A 130 9.48 9.28 3.61
CA ARG A 130 10.88 9.71 3.71
C ARG A 130 11.63 9.69 2.36
N GLY A 131 12.32 10.80 2.07
CA GLY A 131 13.22 10.92 0.91
C GLY A 131 12.56 11.34 -0.40
N LEU A 132 11.30 11.80 -0.37
CA LEU A 132 10.54 12.24 -1.56
C LEU A 132 10.05 13.68 -1.52
N SER A 133 10.54 14.48 -0.57
CA SER A 133 10.36 15.93 -0.50
C SER A 133 11.05 16.64 -1.65
#